data_AF-A0ABD2IAY0-F1
#
_entry.id   AF-A0ABD2IAY0-F1
#
_cell.length_a   1.000
_cell.length_b   1.000
_cell.length_c   1.000
_cell.angle_alpha   90.00
_cell.angle_beta   90.00
_cell.angle_gamma   90.00
#
_symmetry.space_group_name_H-M   'P 1'
#
loop_
_entity.id
_entity.type
_entity.pdbx_description
1 polymer ?
#
loop_
_entity_poly.entity_id
_entity_poly.type
_entity_poly.pdbx_seq_one_letter_code
_entity_poly.pdbx_strand_id
1 'polypeptide(L)'
;MVRHVTASCFRAPWPFEKKGSTGWRKNGPVVIESHKWPGQQKEFPELSPKFLGANFKQLWGYTGVAPTGFNDPKTDDFVHVPEMVPELVVPDLANFELKPYVSYKTDAKIEERLRNFDKKLTKFGGNEKAAIANSKETELWPPPPIDAKILFDFFYAEKIHQAFEKGKK
;
A
#
# COMPACT_ATOMS: atom_id res chain seq x y z
N MET A 1 11.98 25.75 -5.29
CA MET A 1 13.08 25.90 -4.31
C MET A 1 12.80 24.97 -3.13
N VAL A 2 13.23 23.71 -3.21
CA VAL A 2 12.96 22.70 -2.17
C VAL A 2 14.14 22.70 -1.20
N ARG A 3 13.89 23.13 0.03
CA ARG A 3 14.89 23.17 1.09
C ARG A 3 14.81 21.87 1.90
N HIS A 4 15.66 20.90 1.52
CA HIS A 4 16.20 19.77 2.31
C HIS A 4 15.19 18.81 3.01
N VAL A 5 15.30 17.50 2.76
CA VAL A 5 14.38 16.44 3.27
C VAL A 5 14.78 15.92 4.66
N THR A 6 15.24 16.79 5.55
CA THR A 6 15.56 16.43 6.94
C THR A 6 14.33 16.62 7.83
N ALA A 7 13.86 15.55 8.45
CA ALA A 7 12.68 15.53 9.32
C ALA A 7 12.74 16.57 10.47
N SER A 8 13.95 16.89 10.95
CA SER A 8 14.20 17.89 11.99
C SER A 8 13.95 19.34 11.53
N CYS A 9 13.77 19.59 10.24
CA CYS A 9 13.55 20.93 9.68
C CYS A 9 12.08 21.23 9.39
N PHE A 10 11.15 20.29 9.61
CA PHE A 10 9.72 20.54 9.43
C PHE A 10 9.16 21.33 10.63
N ARG A 11 8.69 22.55 10.37
CA ARG A 11 7.88 23.29 11.35
C ARG A 11 6.51 22.62 11.47
N ALA A 12 6.02 22.46 12.70
CA ALA A 12 4.68 21.92 12.93
C ALA A 12 3.63 22.73 12.14
N PRO A 13 2.60 22.07 11.58
CA PRO A 13 1.68 22.69 10.62
C PRO A 13 0.74 23.75 11.22
N TRP A 14 0.72 23.94 12.54
CA TRP A 14 -0.17 24.89 13.22
C TRP A 14 0.59 25.82 14.19
N PRO A 15 0.23 27.11 14.28
CA PRO A 15 0.85 28.03 15.21
C PRO A 15 0.15 27.94 16.56
N PHE A 16 0.67 27.15 17.51
CA PHE A 16 0.42 27.43 18.93
C PHE A 16 1.55 28.32 19.43
N GLU A 17 1.38 29.63 19.26
CA GLU A 17 2.34 30.61 19.75
C GLU A 17 2.01 31.04 21.19
N LYS A 18 3.07 31.16 22.00
CA LYS A 18 3.60 32.52 22.16
C LYS A 18 5.08 32.51 22.48
N LYS A 19 5.89 33.13 21.60
CA LYS A 19 7.22 33.59 21.97
C LYS A 19 7.08 34.63 23.09
N GLY A 20 7.75 34.38 24.22
CA GLY A 20 8.06 35.41 25.22
C GLY A 20 7.48 35.27 26.63
N SER A 21 6.83 34.17 27.04
CA SER A 21 6.42 34.03 28.45
C SER A 21 6.50 32.59 28.98
N THR A 22 7.55 32.28 29.73
CA THR A 22 7.65 31.10 30.60
C THR A 22 7.12 31.45 31.99
N GLY A 23 6.22 30.64 32.57
CA GLY A 23 5.73 30.85 33.93
C GLY A 23 4.31 30.34 34.22
N TRP A 24 3.85 30.57 35.45
CA TRP A 24 2.51 30.24 35.94
C TRP A 24 1.45 31.22 35.39
N ARG A 25 0.36 30.70 34.81
CA ARG A 25 -0.79 31.51 34.39
C ARG A 25 -2.01 31.25 35.28
N LYS A 26 -3.02 32.10 35.15
CA LYS A 26 -4.31 32.02 35.87
C LYS A 26 -5.02 30.66 35.73
N ASN A 27 -4.76 29.92 34.65
CA ASN A 27 -5.33 28.60 34.36
C ASN A 27 -4.33 27.43 34.55
N GLY A 28 -3.15 27.67 35.12
CA GLY A 28 -2.13 26.65 35.37
C GLY A 28 -0.76 26.93 34.70
N PRO A 29 0.26 26.10 34.99
CA PRO A 29 1.59 26.25 34.41
C PRO A 29 1.60 25.90 32.92
N VAL A 30 2.28 26.71 32.11
CA VAL A 30 2.48 26.45 30.67
C VAL A 30 3.70 25.54 30.49
N VAL A 31 3.50 24.36 29.92
CA VAL A 31 4.58 23.40 29.61
C VAL A 31 4.91 23.49 28.12
N ILE A 32 6.19 23.67 27.79
CA ILE A 32 6.66 23.61 26.40
C ILE A 32 6.77 22.13 26.02
N GLU A 33 5.74 21.60 25.35
CA GLU A 33 5.69 20.19 24.98
C GLU A 33 6.26 19.90 23.58
N SER A 34 6.86 20.87 22.90
CA SER A 34 7.43 20.66 21.56
C SER A 34 8.42 19.50 21.53
N HIS A 35 9.22 19.34 22.60
CA HIS A 35 10.17 18.24 22.77
C HIS A 35 9.53 16.89 23.15
N LYS A 36 8.23 16.85 23.46
CA LYS A 36 7.47 15.62 23.77
C LYS A 36 6.78 15.01 22.53
N TRP A 37 6.91 15.65 21.37
CA TRP A 37 6.35 15.09 20.14
C TRP A 37 7.16 13.85 19.74
N PRO A 38 6.51 12.68 19.60
CA PRO A 38 7.22 11.46 19.22
C PRO A 38 7.87 11.68 17.85
N GLY A 39 9.18 11.43 17.78
CA GLY A 39 9.96 11.51 16.54
C GLY A 39 11.01 12.63 16.47
N GLN A 40 11.10 13.54 17.44
CA GLN A 40 12.17 14.55 17.46
C GLN A 40 13.48 14.05 18.10
N GLN A 41 13.44 13.15 19.08
CA GLN A 41 14.63 12.65 19.80
C GLN A 41 15.08 11.23 19.43
N LYS A 42 14.84 10.76 18.19
CA LYS A 42 15.18 9.37 17.79
C LYS A 42 14.57 8.32 18.73
N GLU A 43 13.38 8.61 19.25
CA GLU A 43 12.69 7.87 20.34
C GLU A 43 12.23 6.46 19.95
N PHE A 44 12.43 6.08 18.70
CA PHE A 44 12.25 4.72 18.21
C PHE A 44 13.59 4.10 17.82
N PRO A 45 14.50 3.88 18.78
CA PRO A 45 15.80 3.25 18.55
C PRO A 45 15.67 1.85 17.95
N GLU A 46 14.60 1.14 18.31
CA GLU A 46 14.27 -0.20 17.82
C GLU A 46 13.90 -0.22 16.33
N LEU A 47 13.36 0.89 15.81
CA LEU A 47 12.98 1.01 14.40
C LEU A 47 14.17 1.30 13.47
N SER A 48 15.28 1.84 13.98
CA SER A 48 16.53 1.90 13.20
C SER A 48 17.80 2.10 14.08
N PRO A 49 18.70 1.11 14.15
CA PRO A 49 20.00 1.24 14.82
C PRO A 49 20.94 2.28 14.19
N LYS A 50 20.71 2.65 12.91
CA LYS A 50 21.46 3.67 12.16
C LYS A 50 21.45 5.03 12.85
N PHE A 51 20.30 5.48 13.36
CA PHE A 51 20.19 6.78 14.01
C PHE A 51 20.89 6.82 15.37
N LEU A 52 21.10 5.67 16.02
CA LEU A 52 21.84 5.55 17.29
C LEU A 52 23.35 5.44 17.10
N GLY A 53 23.84 5.29 15.86
CA GLY A 53 25.25 4.99 15.60
C GLY A 53 25.68 3.60 16.11
N ALA A 54 24.72 2.74 16.46
CA ALA A 54 24.94 1.39 16.98
C ALA A 54 25.18 0.35 15.86
N ASN A 55 25.16 0.77 14.60
CA ASN A 55 25.53 -0.09 13.47
C ASN A 55 26.99 -0.55 13.63
N PHE A 56 27.27 -1.81 13.29
CA PHE A 56 28.63 -2.27 13.06
C PHE A 56 29.31 -1.34 12.06
N LYS A 57 30.63 -1.10 12.20
CA LYS A 57 31.40 -0.19 11.32
C LYS A 57 31.21 -0.51 9.84
N GLN A 58 31.04 -1.79 9.49
CA GLN A 58 30.77 -2.28 8.14
C GLN A 58 29.42 -1.80 7.55
N LEU A 59 28.47 -1.43 8.40
CA LEU A 59 27.08 -1.09 8.04
C LEU A 59 26.74 0.39 8.30
N TRP A 60 27.72 1.25 8.59
CA TRP A 60 27.50 2.68 8.85
C TRP A 60 26.86 3.41 7.66
N GLY A 61 27.14 2.98 6.43
CA GLY A 61 26.53 3.50 5.20
C GLY A 61 25.35 2.67 4.67
N TYR A 62 25.05 1.52 5.26
CA TYR A 62 24.07 0.59 4.72
C TYR A 62 22.65 1.10 4.93
N THR A 63 21.92 1.29 3.82
CA THR A 63 20.52 1.74 3.78
C THR A 63 19.56 0.64 3.33
N GLY A 64 20.06 -0.56 3.02
CA GLY A 64 19.28 -1.61 2.37
C GLY A 64 19.02 -1.36 0.88
N VAL A 65 19.62 -0.31 0.30
CA VAL A 65 19.53 -0.01 -1.12
C VAL A 65 20.44 -0.96 -1.89
N ALA A 66 19.87 -1.69 -2.85
CA ALA A 66 20.65 -2.51 -3.76
C ALA A 66 21.53 -1.62 -4.66
N PRO A 67 22.79 -2.01 -4.95
CA PRO A 67 23.66 -1.23 -5.82
C PRO A 67 23.13 -1.24 -7.26
N THR A 68 23.29 -0.11 -7.97
CA THR A 68 22.88 0.06 -9.38
C THR A 68 24.02 -0.23 -10.36
N GLY A 69 25.03 -0.96 -9.92
CA GLY A 69 26.28 -1.17 -10.64
C GLY A 69 27.27 -1.95 -9.79
N PHE A 70 28.55 -1.90 -10.16
CA PHE A 70 29.62 -2.58 -9.45
C PHE A 70 30.91 -1.74 -9.47
N ASN A 71 31.83 -2.03 -8.54
CA ASN A 71 33.15 -1.42 -8.54
C ASN A 71 34.08 -2.21 -9.46
N ASP A 72 34.74 -1.54 -10.40
CA ASP A 72 35.72 -2.16 -11.28
C ASP A 72 36.95 -2.61 -10.47
N PRO A 73 37.39 -3.88 -10.57
CA PRO A 73 38.48 -4.40 -9.73
C PRO A 73 39.87 -3.82 -10.07
N LYS A 74 40.02 -3.16 -11.23
CA LYS A 74 41.29 -2.61 -11.70
C LYS A 74 41.47 -1.14 -11.38
N THR A 75 40.40 -0.37 -11.50
CA THR A 75 40.35 1.09 -11.34
C THR A 75 39.77 1.50 -9.99
N ASP A 76 39.06 0.59 -9.29
CA ASP A 76 38.28 0.87 -8.08
C ASP A 76 37.18 1.92 -8.29
N ASP A 77 36.87 2.22 -9.55
CA ASP A 77 35.83 3.15 -9.97
C ASP A 77 34.48 2.44 -10.00
N PHE A 78 33.41 3.14 -9.60
CA PHE A 78 32.05 2.61 -9.67
C PHE A 78 31.52 2.71 -11.10
N VAL A 79 31.26 1.57 -11.73
CA VAL A 79 30.64 1.46 -13.05
C VAL A 79 29.13 1.34 -12.89
N HIS A 80 28.43 2.32 -13.44
CA HIS A 80 26.98 2.36 -13.44
C HIS A 80 26.39 1.49 -14.57
N VAL A 81 25.46 0.60 -14.24
CA VAL A 81 24.80 -0.30 -15.20
C VAL A 81 23.35 0.16 -15.37
N PRO A 82 22.96 0.73 -16.52
CA PRO A 82 21.63 1.31 -16.70
C PRO A 82 20.49 0.31 -16.49
N GLU A 83 20.69 -0.97 -16.83
CA GLU A 83 19.72 -2.04 -16.66
C GLU A 83 19.47 -2.41 -15.17
N MET A 84 20.40 -2.06 -14.28
CA MET A 84 20.26 -2.27 -12.83
C MET A 84 19.53 -1.13 -12.13
N VAL A 85 19.23 -0.04 -12.83
CA VAL A 85 18.46 1.08 -12.27
C VAL A 85 16.97 0.79 -12.37
N PRO A 86 16.22 0.78 -11.25
CA PRO A 86 14.78 0.58 -11.31
C PRO A 86 14.09 1.82 -11.90
N GLU A 87 13.34 1.61 -12.98
CA GLU A 87 12.49 2.64 -13.58
C GLU A 87 11.04 2.48 -13.11
N LEU A 88 10.40 3.59 -12.72
CA LEU A 88 8.98 3.61 -12.40
C LEU A 88 8.17 3.78 -13.69
N VAL A 89 7.57 2.69 -14.18
CA VAL A 89 6.67 2.73 -15.33
C VAL A 89 5.31 3.26 -14.89
N VAL A 90 5.04 4.53 -15.19
CA VAL A 90 3.77 5.19 -14.85
C VAL A 90 2.87 5.22 -16.08
N PRO A 91 1.67 4.59 -16.04
CA PRO A 91 0.71 4.67 -17.14
C PRO A 91 0.09 6.08 -17.22
N ASP A 92 -0.50 6.42 -18.37
CA ASP A 92 -1.32 7.63 -18.48
C ASP A 92 -2.60 7.46 -17.63
N LEU A 93 -2.81 8.39 -16.71
CA LEU A 93 -3.94 8.40 -15.78
C LEU A 93 -5.02 9.44 -16.18
N ALA A 94 -4.90 10.06 -17.36
CA ALA A 94 -5.93 10.94 -17.88
C ALA A 94 -7.29 10.20 -17.97
N ASN A 95 -8.33 10.79 -17.37
CA ASN A 95 -9.70 10.27 -17.37
C ASN A 95 -9.91 8.90 -16.69
N PHE A 96 -9.07 8.55 -15.71
CA PHE A 96 -9.27 7.32 -14.94
C PHE A 96 -10.54 7.40 -14.07
N GLU A 97 -11.48 6.46 -14.27
CA GLU A 97 -12.79 6.48 -13.60
C GLU A 97 -12.71 6.10 -12.12
N LEU A 98 -11.79 5.20 -11.76
CA LEU A 98 -11.64 4.70 -10.40
C LEU A 98 -10.92 5.72 -9.53
N LYS A 99 -11.52 6.01 -8.37
CA LYS A 99 -11.01 6.96 -7.38
C LYS A 99 -10.46 6.21 -6.16
N PRO A 100 -9.52 6.81 -5.39
CA PRO A 100 -8.97 6.17 -4.18
C PRO A 100 -10.02 5.91 -3.10
N TYR A 101 -11.16 6.60 -3.16
CA TYR A 101 -12.26 6.45 -2.22
C TYR A 101 -13.56 6.16 -2.95
N VAL A 102 -14.40 5.39 -2.28
CA VAL A 102 -15.72 4.97 -2.75
C VAL A 102 -16.80 5.70 -1.96
N SER A 103 -17.96 5.93 -2.57
CA SER A 103 -19.11 6.54 -1.88
C SER A 103 -19.76 5.57 -0.90
N TYR A 104 -20.16 6.03 0.29
CA TYR A 104 -20.96 5.24 1.25
C TYR A 104 -22.24 4.61 0.68
N LYS A 105 -22.76 5.12 -0.44
CA LYS A 105 -23.90 4.51 -1.12
C LYS A 105 -23.63 3.07 -1.61
N THR A 106 -22.36 2.65 -1.70
CA THR A 106 -22.01 1.29 -2.07
C THR A 106 -22.42 0.25 -1.05
N ASP A 107 -22.55 0.62 0.23
CA ASP A 107 -22.88 -0.32 1.29
C ASP A 107 -24.28 -0.93 1.08
N ALA A 108 -25.26 -0.10 0.68
CA ALA A 108 -26.59 -0.58 0.30
C ALA A 108 -26.55 -1.57 -0.89
N LYS A 109 -25.64 -1.37 -1.84
CA LYS A 109 -25.46 -2.26 -2.99
C LYS A 109 -24.79 -3.57 -2.58
N ILE A 110 -23.86 -3.51 -1.64
CA ILE A 110 -23.19 -4.67 -1.04
C ILE A 110 -24.22 -5.54 -0.31
N GLU A 111 -25.08 -4.95 0.53
CA GLU A 111 -26.15 -5.67 1.23
C GLU A 111 -27.17 -6.31 0.28
N GLU A 112 -27.48 -5.64 -0.83
CA GLU A 112 -28.32 -6.22 -1.89
C GLU A 112 -27.66 -7.46 -2.51
N ARG A 113 -26.35 -7.40 -2.81
CA ARG A 113 -25.60 -8.52 -3.37
C ARG A 113 -25.53 -9.70 -2.40
N LEU A 114 -25.27 -9.45 -1.11
CA LEU A 114 -25.28 -10.48 -0.07
C LEU A 114 -26.62 -11.24 -0.05
N ARG A 115 -27.73 -10.50 0.02
CA ARG A 115 -29.08 -11.11 0.01
C ARG A 115 -29.36 -11.91 -1.26
N ASN A 116 -28.85 -11.46 -2.41
CA ASN A 116 -29.01 -12.19 -3.67
C ASN A 116 -28.15 -13.46 -3.69
N PHE A 117 -26.97 -13.45 -3.10
CA PHE A 117 -26.11 -14.61 -2.95
C PHE A 117 -26.71 -15.65 -2.00
N ASP A 118 -27.24 -15.23 -0.84
CA ASP A 118 -27.93 -16.14 0.10
C ASP A 118 -29.12 -16.85 -0.55
N LYS A 119 -29.89 -16.14 -1.38
CA LYS A 119 -30.96 -16.74 -2.19
C LYS A 119 -30.44 -17.77 -3.19
N LYS A 120 -29.22 -17.65 -3.69
CA LYS A 120 -28.61 -18.67 -4.55
C LYS A 120 -28.09 -19.84 -3.74
N LEU A 121 -27.43 -19.60 -2.61
CA LEU A 121 -26.99 -20.66 -1.70
C LEU A 121 -28.15 -21.57 -1.28
N THR A 122 -29.29 -20.98 -0.90
CA THR A 122 -30.50 -21.75 -0.57
C THR A 122 -31.02 -22.58 -1.74
N LYS A 123 -31.00 -22.05 -2.98
CA LYS A 123 -31.36 -22.80 -4.20
C LYS A 123 -30.45 -24.00 -4.47
N PHE A 124 -29.16 -23.90 -4.16
CA PHE A 124 -28.19 -24.98 -4.36
C PHE A 124 -27.98 -25.86 -3.12
N GLY A 125 -28.92 -25.83 -2.16
CA GLY A 125 -28.88 -26.68 -0.98
C GLY A 125 -27.72 -26.39 -0.04
N GLY A 126 -27.25 -25.14 0.01
CA GLY A 126 -26.13 -24.70 0.86
C GLY A 126 -24.74 -24.99 0.29
N ASN A 127 -24.65 -25.57 -0.91
CA ASN A 127 -23.35 -25.84 -1.54
C ASN A 127 -22.76 -24.57 -2.18
N GLU A 128 -21.83 -23.93 -1.48
CA GLU A 128 -21.17 -22.69 -1.93
C GLU A 128 -20.50 -22.83 -3.29
N LYS A 129 -19.74 -23.91 -3.51
CA LYS A 129 -19.03 -24.16 -4.78
C LYS A 129 -19.98 -24.23 -5.98
N ALA A 130 -21.13 -24.87 -5.81
CA ALA A 130 -22.15 -24.96 -6.85
C ALA A 130 -22.80 -23.59 -7.10
N ALA A 131 -23.07 -22.82 -6.06
CA ALA A 131 -23.62 -21.47 -6.19
C ALA A 131 -22.65 -20.50 -6.89
N ILE A 132 -21.36 -20.60 -6.59
CA ILE A 132 -20.29 -19.81 -7.19
C ILE A 132 -20.13 -20.15 -8.68
N ALA A 133 -20.04 -21.44 -9.01
CA ALA A 133 -19.88 -21.90 -10.40
C ALA A 133 -21.05 -21.48 -11.31
N ASN A 134 -22.26 -21.37 -10.76
CA ASN A 134 -23.45 -20.94 -11.49
C ASN A 134 -23.71 -19.42 -11.40
N SER A 135 -22.76 -18.64 -10.86
CA SER A 135 -22.86 -17.19 -10.71
C SER A 135 -21.86 -16.48 -11.61
N LYS A 136 -22.24 -15.29 -12.10
CA LYS A 136 -21.29 -14.38 -12.75
C LYS A 136 -20.38 -13.76 -11.71
N GLU A 137 -19.13 -13.50 -12.08
CA GLU A 137 -18.13 -12.82 -11.24
C GLU A 137 -18.68 -11.52 -10.62
N THR A 138 -19.40 -10.72 -11.42
CA THR A 138 -19.95 -9.41 -11.00
C THR A 138 -21.00 -9.49 -9.90
N GLU A 139 -21.62 -10.66 -9.70
CA GLU A 139 -22.71 -10.87 -8.75
C GLU A 139 -22.22 -11.45 -7.42
N LEU A 140 -20.97 -11.88 -7.34
CA LEU A 140 -20.41 -12.53 -6.16
C LEU A 140 -20.01 -11.49 -5.12
N TRP A 141 -20.68 -11.54 -3.97
CA TRP A 141 -20.27 -10.79 -2.79
C TRP A 141 -20.62 -11.57 -1.51
N PRO A 142 -19.67 -11.77 -0.58
CA PRO A 142 -18.26 -11.42 -0.70
C PRO A 142 -17.56 -12.24 -1.81
N PRO A 143 -16.44 -11.75 -2.38
CA PRO A 143 -15.67 -12.54 -3.31
C PRO A 143 -15.14 -13.79 -2.60
N PRO A 144 -15.36 -15.01 -3.15
CA PRO A 144 -14.82 -16.22 -2.54
C PRO A 144 -13.28 -16.23 -2.63
N PRO A 145 -12.58 -17.01 -1.78
CA PRO A 145 -11.16 -17.24 -1.96
C PRO A 145 -10.91 -17.83 -3.36
N ILE A 146 -9.96 -17.23 -4.08
CA ILE A 146 -9.69 -17.58 -5.48
C ILE A 146 -8.88 -18.88 -5.51
N ASP A 147 -9.54 -19.97 -5.93
CA ASP A 147 -8.90 -21.23 -6.30
C ASP A 147 -8.59 -21.28 -7.80
N ALA A 148 -7.57 -22.05 -8.20
CA ALA A 148 -7.22 -22.23 -9.61
C ALA A 148 -8.41 -22.72 -10.47
N LYS A 149 -9.27 -23.58 -9.90
CA LYS A 149 -10.50 -24.05 -10.56
C LYS A 149 -11.48 -22.91 -10.79
N ILE A 150 -11.74 -22.10 -9.76
CA ILE A 150 -12.67 -20.97 -9.81
C ILE A 150 -12.19 -19.93 -10.84
N LEU A 151 -10.89 -19.63 -10.87
CA LEU A 151 -10.29 -18.72 -11.84
C LEU A 151 -10.44 -19.26 -13.27
N PHE A 152 -10.17 -20.55 -13.47
CA PHE A 152 -10.37 -21.20 -14.77
C PHE A 152 -11.83 -21.13 -15.24
N ASP A 153 -12.76 -21.49 -14.35
CA ASP A 153 -14.19 -21.53 -14.65
C ASP A 153 -14.73 -20.16 -15.05
N PHE A 154 -14.32 -19.08 -14.37
CA PHE A 154 -14.80 -17.73 -14.69
C PHE A 154 -14.22 -17.14 -15.99
N PHE A 155 -12.92 -17.28 -16.21
CA PHE A 155 -12.25 -16.53 -17.29
C PHE A 155 -12.03 -17.32 -18.56
N TYR A 156 -11.96 -18.66 -18.46
CA TYR A 156 -11.48 -19.53 -19.54
C TYR A 156 -12.48 -20.58 -19.96
N ALA A 157 -13.30 -21.15 -19.07
CA ALA A 157 -14.19 -22.26 -19.42
C ALA A 157 -15.11 -21.92 -20.60
N GLU A 158 -15.84 -20.80 -20.55
CA GLU A 158 -16.72 -20.39 -21.66
C GLU A 158 -15.96 -20.19 -22.98
N LYS A 159 -14.75 -19.59 -22.93
CA LYS A 159 -13.94 -19.37 -24.13
C LYS A 159 -13.49 -20.68 -24.76
N ILE A 160 -13.12 -21.67 -23.93
CA ILE A 160 -12.70 -23.00 -24.38
C ILE A 160 -13.89 -23.75 -24.97
N HIS A 161 -15.06 -23.72 -24.30
CA HIS A 161 -16.28 -24.31 -24.85
C HIS A 161 -16.64 -23.70 -26.21
N GLN A 162 -16.60 -22.37 -26.34
CA GLN A 162 -16.85 -21.70 -27.62
C GLN A 162 -15.80 -22.03 -28.69
N ALA A 163 -14.53 -22.16 -28.33
CA ALA A 163 -13.47 -22.54 -29.28
C ALA A 163 -13.68 -23.98 -29.77
N PHE A 164 -14.02 -24.89 -28.86
CA PHE A 164 -14.34 -26.28 -29.15
C PHE A 164 -15.55 -26.43 -30.07
N GLU A 165 -16.66 -25.74 -29.77
CA GLU A 165 -17.86 -25.70 -30.62
C GLU A 165 -17.56 -25.17 -32.03
N LYS A 166 -16.66 -24.19 -32.14
CA LYS A 166 -16.21 -23.62 -33.43
C LYS A 166 -15.18 -24.50 -34.15
N GLY A 167 -14.84 -25.67 -33.61
CA GLY A 167 -13.85 -26.59 -34.18
C GLY A 167 -12.42 -26.05 -34.19
N LYS A 168 -12.15 -24.95 -33.47
CA LYS A 168 -10.79 -24.44 -33.27
C LYS A 168 -10.16 -25.26 -32.15
N LYS A 169 -9.33 -26.22 -32.55
CA LYS A 169 -8.48 -27.00 -31.65
C LYS A 169 -7.28 -26.19 -31.21
#